data_AF-A0A961YBA4-F1
#
_entry.id   AF-A0A961YBA4-F1
#
_cell.length_a   1.000
_cell.length_b   1.000
_cell.length_c   1.000
_cell.angle_alpha   90.00
_cell.angle_beta   90.00
_cell.angle_gamma   90.00
#
_symmetry.space_group_name_H-M   'P 1'
#
loop_
_entity.id
_entity.type
_entity.pdbx_description
1 polymer ?
#
loop_
_entity_poly.entity_id
_entity_poly.type
_entity_poly.pdbx_seq_one_letter_code
_entity_poly.pdbx_strand_id
1 'polypeptide(L)'
;MHSHVHADSASERIEELKTLSTAFIEGFRAAADKTSYLRLAGIPFRREGADGLAMHLVDTAIASNWQIGTASPAFGSRELVYLPYPGGMVTARETMTFTYVSLTQRMDIDLSEILASREDT
;
A
#
# COMPACT_ATOMS: atom_id res chain seq x y z
N MET A 1 26.93 1.75 -22.70
CA MET A 1 25.58 1.95 -23.26
C MET A 1 24.61 1.50 -22.17
N HIS A 2 24.18 2.44 -21.33
CA HIS A 2 23.68 2.17 -19.97
C HIS A 2 22.21 2.59 -19.80
N SER A 3 21.42 1.69 -19.21
CA SER A 3 20.39 1.99 -18.18
C SER A 3 19.21 2.91 -18.53
N HIS A 4 18.41 2.61 -19.56
CA HIS A 4 17.06 3.20 -19.69
C HIS A 4 15.91 2.18 -19.56
N VAL A 5 16.14 0.89 -19.81
CA VAL A 5 15.08 -0.14 -19.80
C VAL A 5 14.57 -0.56 -18.42
N HIS A 6 15.32 -0.32 -17.33
CA HIS A 6 14.88 -0.70 -15.98
C HIS A 6 13.98 0.35 -15.30
N ALA A 7 14.05 1.61 -15.72
CA ALA A 7 13.23 2.69 -15.14
C ALA A 7 11.77 2.59 -15.61
N ASP A 8 11.56 2.27 -16.89
CA ASP A 8 10.23 2.10 -17.47
C ASP A 8 9.49 0.91 -16.82
N SER A 9 10.16 -0.23 -16.64
CA SER A 9 9.54 -1.42 -16.03
C SER A 9 9.12 -1.22 -14.56
N ALA A 10 9.89 -0.44 -13.79
CA ALA A 10 9.55 -0.17 -12.39
C ALA A 10 8.37 0.80 -12.28
N SER A 11 8.31 1.80 -13.18
CA SER A 11 7.19 2.75 -13.25
C SER A 11 5.89 2.04 -13.66
N GLU A 12 5.95 1.18 -14.67
CA GLU A 12 4.83 0.35 -15.12
C GLU A 12 4.28 -0.52 -13.98
N ARG A 13 5.16 -1.20 -13.24
CA ARG A 13 4.76 -2.02 -12.08
C ARG A 13 4.04 -1.20 -11.00
N ILE A 14 4.52 0.01 -10.71
CA ILE A 14 3.88 0.90 -9.72
C ILE A 14 2.49 1.32 -10.19
N GLU A 15 2.33 1.57 -11.49
CA GLU A 15 1.04 1.95 -12.08
C GLU A 15 0.04 0.78 -12.07
N GLU A 16 0.50 -0.43 -12.37
CA GLU A 16 -0.29 -1.65 -12.27
C GLU A 16 -0.77 -1.89 -10.83
N LEU A 17 0.15 -1.85 -9.86
CA LEU A 17 -0.19 -2.03 -8.43
C LEU A 17 -1.20 -0.98 -7.94
N LYS A 18 -1.09 0.28 -8.40
CA LYS A 18 -2.09 1.32 -8.10
C LYS A 18 -3.46 0.98 -8.68
N THR A 19 -3.50 0.51 -9.92
CA THR A 19 -4.74 0.14 -10.61
C THR A 19 -5.42 -1.03 -9.89
N LEU A 20 -4.65 -2.07 -9.55
CA LEU A 20 -5.12 -3.22 -8.77
C LEU A 20 -5.62 -2.81 -7.38
N SER A 21 -4.88 -1.95 -6.69
CA SER A 21 -5.28 -1.44 -5.36
C SER A 21 -6.61 -0.69 -5.42
N THR A 22 -6.80 0.14 -6.43
CA THR A 22 -8.04 0.92 -6.63
C THR A 22 -9.22 -0.02 -6.86
N ALA A 23 -9.11 -0.96 -7.80
CA ALA A 23 -10.16 -1.93 -8.09
C ALA A 23 -10.50 -2.81 -6.87
N PHE A 24 -9.50 -3.21 -6.08
CA PHE A 24 -9.69 -3.96 -4.85
C PHE A 24 -10.49 -3.14 -3.81
N ILE A 25 -10.10 -1.89 -3.57
CA ILE A 25 -10.77 -1.01 -2.59
C ILE A 25 -12.23 -0.77 -2.99
N GLU A 26 -12.47 -0.51 -4.27
CA GLU A 26 -13.83 -0.33 -4.82
C GLU A 26 -14.67 -1.61 -4.65
N GLY A 27 -14.11 -2.77 -5.02
CA GLY A 27 -14.78 -4.06 -4.83
C GLY A 27 -15.08 -4.36 -3.36
N PHE A 28 -14.12 -4.11 -2.48
CA PHE A 28 -14.30 -4.28 -1.03
C PHE A 28 -15.40 -3.36 -0.50
N ARG A 29 -15.48 -2.10 -0.93
CA ARG A 29 -16.55 -1.17 -0.55
C ARG A 29 -17.92 -1.61 -1.05
N ALA A 30 -18.01 -2.11 -2.28
CA ALA A 30 -19.25 -2.56 -2.89
C ALA A 30 -19.75 -3.92 -2.35
N ALA A 31 -18.85 -4.78 -1.87
CA ALA A 31 -19.21 -6.11 -1.39
C ALA A 31 -20.23 -6.08 -0.23
N ALA A 32 -21.31 -6.84 -0.34
CA ALA A 32 -22.30 -6.96 0.73
C ALA A 32 -21.73 -7.69 1.96
N ASP A 33 -20.90 -8.71 1.74
CA ASP A 33 -20.15 -9.41 2.78
C ASP A 33 -18.65 -9.15 2.60
N LYS A 34 -18.10 -8.33 3.50
CA LYS A 34 -16.68 -7.94 3.50
C LYS A 34 -15.76 -9.14 3.72
N THR A 35 -16.12 -10.03 4.64
CA THR A 35 -15.29 -11.19 4.99
C THR A 35 -15.22 -12.17 3.83
N SER A 36 -16.36 -12.45 3.18
CA SER A 36 -16.39 -13.31 2.00
C SER A 36 -15.61 -12.72 0.83
N TYR A 37 -15.68 -11.40 0.62
CA TYR A 37 -14.86 -10.72 -0.40
C TYR A 37 -13.36 -10.92 -0.13
N LEU A 38 -12.90 -10.69 1.10
CA LEU A 38 -11.49 -10.88 1.47
C LEU A 38 -11.02 -12.32 1.25
N ARG A 39 -11.86 -13.31 1.56
CA ARG A 39 -11.56 -14.72 1.29
C ARG A 39 -11.46 -15.02 -0.20
N LEU A 40 -12.41 -14.52 -1.00
CA LEU A 40 -12.41 -14.69 -2.45
C LEU A 40 -11.17 -14.02 -3.09
N ALA A 41 -10.80 -12.84 -2.59
CA ALA A 41 -9.61 -12.13 -3.00
C ALA A 41 -8.32 -12.72 -2.43
N GLY A 42 -8.38 -13.85 -1.72
CA GLY A 42 -7.23 -14.59 -1.20
C GLY A 42 -6.47 -13.91 -0.06
N ILE A 43 -7.05 -12.90 0.60
CA ILE A 43 -6.38 -12.24 1.73
C ILE A 43 -6.25 -13.27 2.88
N PRO A 44 -5.03 -13.52 3.38
CA PRO A 44 -4.84 -14.49 4.45
C PRO A 44 -5.45 -13.97 5.75
N PHE A 45 -6.32 -14.76 6.39
CA PHE A 45 -6.89 -14.46 7.72
C PHE A 45 -5.97 -14.90 8.87
N ARG A 46 -4.97 -15.71 8.56
CA ARG A 46 -3.93 -16.16 9.47
C ARG A 46 -2.57 -16.06 8.78
N ARG A 47 -1.57 -15.60 9.53
CA ARG A 47 -0.17 -15.50 9.10
C ARG A 47 0.75 -15.89 10.25
N GLU A 48 2.02 -16.16 9.97
CA GLU A 48 3.03 -16.36 11.01
C GLU A 48 3.67 -15.00 11.36
N GLY A 49 3.78 -14.71 12.66
CA GLY A 49 4.47 -13.53 13.19
C GLY A 49 5.98 -13.74 13.24
N ALA A 50 6.73 -12.67 13.49
CA ALA A 50 8.20 -12.76 13.60
C ALA A 50 8.65 -13.58 14.83
N ASP A 51 7.75 -13.78 15.79
CA ASP A 51 7.92 -14.63 16.97
C ASP A 51 7.47 -16.08 16.75
N GLY A 52 7.07 -16.47 15.53
CA GLY A 52 6.56 -17.80 15.19
C GLY A 52 5.13 -18.07 15.64
N LEU A 53 4.45 -17.10 16.25
CA LEU A 53 3.05 -17.25 16.67
C LEU A 53 2.11 -16.98 15.51
N ALA A 54 0.97 -17.67 15.50
CA ALA A 54 -0.10 -17.39 14.56
C ALA A 54 -0.71 -16.00 14.83
N MET A 55 -0.63 -15.12 13.85
CA MET A 55 -1.33 -13.84 13.83
C MET A 55 -2.66 -13.97 13.10
N HIS A 56 -3.68 -13.29 13.62
CA HIS A 56 -5.03 -13.28 13.09
C HIS A 56 -5.40 -11.90 12.56
N LEU A 57 -6.01 -11.87 11.36
CA LEU A 57 -6.60 -10.64 10.81
C LEU A 57 -7.79 -10.24 11.67
N VAL A 58 -7.75 -9.04 12.25
CA VAL A 58 -8.80 -8.53 13.15
C VAL A 58 -9.46 -7.25 12.66
N ASP A 59 -8.77 -6.48 11.82
CA ASP A 59 -9.30 -5.22 11.32
C ASP A 59 -8.80 -4.92 9.89
N THR A 60 -9.60 -4.16 9.15
CA THR A 60 -9.19 -3.55 7.89
C THR A 60 -9.64 -2.10 7.83
N ALA A 61 -8.76 -1.22 7.40
CA ALA A 61 -9.02 0.22 7.34
C ALA A 61 -8.78 0.75 5.93
N ILE A 62 -9.63 1.67 5.46
CA ILE A 62 -9.41 2.44 4.23
C ILE A 62 -9.23 3.90 4.62
N ALA A 63 -8.16 4.53 4.12
CA ALA A 63 -7.87 5.93 4.36
C ALA A 63 -7.67 6.68 3.03
N SER A 64 -8.21 7.89 2.93
CA SER A 64 -7.92 8.81 1.83
C SER A 64 -6.75 9.71 2.25
N ASN A 65 -5.74 9.80 1.39
CA ASN A 65 -4.51 10.54 1.64
C ASN A 65 -4.29 11.56 0.52
N TRP A 66 -3.68 12.71 0.85
CA TRP A 66 -3.31 13.74 -0.12
C TRP A 66 -1.86 14.11 0.07
N GLN A 67 -1.06 13.99 -0.99
CA GLN A 67 0.29 14.52 -0.98
C GLN A 67 0.25 15.98 -1.44
N ILE A 68 0.70 16.88 -0.58
CA ILE A 68 0.63 18.33 -0.80
C ILE A 68 1.96 18.95 -1.28
N GLY A 69 3.04 18.16 -1.32
CA GLY A 69 4.36 18.62 -1.76
C GLY A 69 5.46 17.59 -1.52
N THR A 70 6.69 18.00 -1.78
CA THR A 70 7.91 17.24 -1.46
C THR A 70 8.90 18.12 -0.69
N ALA A 71 9.76 17.48 0.09
CA ALA A 71 10.89 18.13 0.73
C ALA A 71 12.17 17.34 0.43
N SER A 72 13.26 18.03 0.12
CA SER A 72 14.57 17.41 -0.11
C SER A 72 15.68 18.17 0.61
N PRO A 73 16.79 17.50 1.00
CA PRO A 73 17.94 18.18 1.58
C PRO A 73 18.51 19.21 0.61
N ALA A 74 18.78 20.42 1.09
CA ALA A 74 19.51 21.41 0.32
C ALA A 74 21.01 21.03 0.24
N PHE A 75 21.60 21.18 -0.95
CA PHE A 75 23.00 20.82 -1.14
C PHE A 75 23.92 21.70 -0.29
N GLY A 76 24.75 21.09 0.56
CA GLY A 76 25.75 21.81 1.35
C GLY A 76 25.20 22.65 2.51
N SER A 77 23.94 22.49 2.90
CA SER A 77 23.36 23.19 4.07
C SER A 77 22.56 22.25 4.96
N ARG A 78 22.15 22.76 6.13
CA ARG A 78 21.24 22.05 7.07
C ARG A 78 19.77 22.42 6.84
N GLU A 79 19.45 22.93 5.67
CA GLU A 79 18.10 23.37 5.30
C GLU A 79 17.39 22.35 4.41
N LEU A 80 16.06 22.45 4.35
CA LEU A 80 15.21 21.68 3.45
C LEU A 80 14.68 22.59 2.34
N VAL A 81 14.72 22.09 1.10
CA VAL A 81 13.99 22.69 -0.02
C VAL A 81 12.59 22.08 -0.02
N TYR A 82 11.58 22.91 0.23
CA TYR A 82 10.18 22.51 0.16
C TYR A 82 9.56 22.93 -1.18
N LEU A 83 8.93 21.97 -1.86
CA LEU A 83 8.28 22.15 -3.16
C LEU A 83 6.80 21.77 -3.02
N PRO A 84 5.89 22.75 -2.80
CA PRO A 84 4.47 22.46 -2.76
C PRO A 84 3.97 22.03 -4.14
N TYR A 85 3.01 21.12 -4.17
CA TYR A 85 2.35 20.74 -5.41
C TYR A 85 1.32 21.80 -5.81
N PRO A 86 1.19 22.10 -7.12
CA PRO A 86 0.07 22.88 -7.62
C PRO A 86 -1.27 22.25 -7.18
N GLY A 87 -2.26 23.06 -6.82
CA GLY A 87 -3.53 22.56 -6.29
C GLY A 87 -4.22 21.52 -7.19
N GLY A 88 -4.12 21.68 -8.51
CA GLY A 88 -4.66 20.71 -9.48
C GLY A 88 -3.92 19.37 -9.53
N MET A 89 -2.73 19.26 -8.94
CA MET A 89 -1.96 18.02 -8.85
C MET A 89 -2.18 17.28 -7.51
N VAL A 90 -2.88 17.90 -6.55
CA VAL A 90 -3.19 17.28 -5.26
C VAL A 90 -4.44 16.42 -5.41
N THR A 91 -4.25 15.13 -5.69
CA THR A 91 -5.34 14.16 -5.84
C THR A 91 -5.44 13.24 -4.64
N ALA A 92 -6.66 12.78 -4.33
CA ALA A 92 -6.85 11.76 -3.29
C ALA A 92 -6.20 10.43 -3.73
N ARG A 93 -5.44 9.82 -2.84
CA ARG A 93 -4.98 8.43 -2.96
C ARG A 93 -5.54 7.64 -1.80
N GLU A 94 -6.23 6.56 -2.11
CA GLU A 94 -6.73 5.66 -1.09
C GLU A 94 -5.71 4.57 -0.79
N THR A 95 -5.55 4.27 0.49
CA THR A 95 -4.78 3.14 1.00
C THR A 95 -5.70 2.23 1.78
N MET A 96 -5.34 0.96 1.85
CA MET A 96 -6.06 -0.01 2.66
C MET A 96 -5.07 -0.81 3.48
N THR A 97 -5.31 -0.92 4.78
CA THR A 97 -4.41 -1.57 5.74
C THR A 97 -5.12 -2.74 6.39
N PHE A 98 -4.38 -3.84 6.58
CA PHE A 98 -4.82 -5.07 7.24
C PHE A 98 -4.08 -5.23 8.57
N THR A 99 -4.83 -5.24 9.67
CA THR A 99 -4.28 -5.39 11.02
C THR A 99 -4.32 -6.84 11.46
N TYR A 100 -3.14 -7.40 11.68
CA TYR A 100 -2.92 -8.72 12.23
C TYR A 100 -2.46 -8.62 13.69
N VAL A 101 -2.96 -9.51 14.55
CA VAL A 101 -2.55 -9.59 15.96
C VAL A 101 -2.26 -11.01 16.39
N SER A 102 -1.24 -11.19 17.22
CA SER A 102 -0.99 -12.39 18.02
C SER A 102 -1.06 -12.04 19.51
N LEU A 103 -0.63 -12.96 20.37
CA LEU A 103 -0.53 -12.71 21.81
C LEU A 103 0.46 -11.58 22.15
N THR A 104 1.48 -11.38 21.32
CA THR A 104 2.67 -10.56 21.62
C THR A 104 2.96 -9.50 20.56
N GLN A 105 2.30 -9.55 19.41
CA GLN A 105 2.59 -8.66 18.28
C GLN A 105 1.31 -8.11 17.64
N ARG A 106 1.45 -6.90 17.08
CA ARG A 106 0.53 -6.29 16.12
C ARG A 106 1.33 -5.95 14.87
N MET A 107 0.76 -6.25 13.72
CA MET A 107 1.34 -5.94 12.42
C MET A 107 0.27 -5.34 11.51
N ASP A 108 0.54 -4.16 10.99
CA ASP A 108 -0.32 -3.46 10.04
C ASP A 108 0.34 -3.54 8.67
N ILE A 109 -0.36 -4.14 7.70
CA ILE A 109 0.17 -4.41 6.36
C ILE A 109 -0.66 -3.64 5.34
N ASP A 110 0.00 -2.88 4.47
CA ASP A 110 -0.69 -2.19 3.38
C ASP A 110 -1.09 -3.17 2.26
N LEU A 111 -2.21 -2.88 1.59
CA LEU A 111 -2.69 -3.65 0.44
C LEU A 111 -1.64 -3.76 -0.66
N SER A 112 -0.88 -2.70 -0.92
CA SER A 112 0.17 -2.72 -1.95
C SER A 112 1.25 -3.77 -1.66
N GLU A 113 1.59 -3.99 -0.39
CA GLU A 113 2.54 -5.05 0.00
C GLU A 113 1.98 -6.44 -0.24
N ILE A 114 0.69 -6.66 0.05
CA ILE A 114 0.03 -7.94 -0.22
C ILE A 114 -0.01 -8.21 -1.72
N LEU A 115 -0.36 -7.20 -2.54
CA LEU A 115 -0.44 -7.33 -3.98
C LEU A 115 0.95 -7.58 -4.59
N ALA A 116 1.98 -6.83 -4.18
CA ALA A 116 3.34 -7.03 -4.65
C ALA A 116 3.85 -8.45 -4.36
N SER A 117 3.56 -9.01 -3.18
CA SER A 117 4.00 -10.36 -2.81
C SER A 117 3.39 -11.49 -3.65
N ARG A 118 2.27 -11.23 -4.33
CA ARG A 118 1.56 -12.23 -5.15
C ARG A 118 2.05 -12.29 -6.59
N GLU A 119 2.61 -11.20 -7.10
CA GLU A 119 3.20 -11.18 -8.45
C GLU A 119 4.51 -11.98 -8.50
N ASP A 120 5.20 -12.12 -7.37
CA ASP A 120 6.47 -12.82 -7.27
C ASP A 120 6.30 -14.36 -7.13
N THR A 121 5.07 -14.89 -7.11
CA THR A 121 4.74 -16.34 -6.98
C THR A 121 4.11 -16.88 -8.25
#